data_AF-A0A5N6DEB1-F1
#
_entry.id   AF-A0A5N6DEB1-F1
#
_cell.length_a   1.000
_cell.length_b   1.000
_cell.length_c   1.000
_cell.angle_alpha   90.00
_cell.angle_beta   90.00
_cell.angle_gamma   90.00
#
_symmetry.space_group_name_H-M   'P 1'
#
loop_
_entity.id
_entity.type
_entity.pdbx_description
1 polymer ?
#
loop_
_entity_poly.entity_id
_entity_poly.type
_entity_poly.pdbx_seq_one_letter_code
_entity_poly.pdbx_strand_id
1 'polypeptide(L)'
;MSKRAADVSNEQSAALKAGERPMTEAPPDEVGEFEDEFEDEFESEDEILEAGVDGRPDAEREEEEKDAMEVDQQTFIPGRTKLAPGEVLSPDPSTYNMLHTLTTPWPCLSFDIVRDNLGDNRKTFPATVYAVTGTQAEGRRSKENELMVLKMSGLSKMEKENDTDSESDSDDDDDMGEPILEHKSIPLGSTTNRIRCHQTPSSSGDYSKPPQTLTATMLENSQVVIHDVTPHLTSFDVPGTVLPPSASKPLSTLRMHKSEGYALDWSPLQPLGKLLTGDNDGLIYVTTRTEGGGWVTDTRPFIGHASSVEELQWSPNERNVFASASSDGSVKVWDVRSKSRKPAVDVKVSNTDVNVMTWSKQTFHLLATGADDGQWGVWDLRHWKPNAAAPSSQITASPVAAFDFHKEPITSIEWHPTDDSVVAVGSADNTVTLWDLAVELDEEESRQAGLADIPPQLLFVHYMESVKEIHWQAQMPGTIMATGAAGFGVFKTISV
;
A
#
# COMPACT_ATOMS: atom_id res chain seq x y z
N MET A 1 12.08 -1.93 14.48
CA MET A 1 13.23 -1.78 13.56
C MET A 1 14.49 -1.62 14.41
N SER A 2 15.58 -2.28 14.03
CA SER A 2 16.94 -2.07 14.57
C SER A 2 17.78 -1.28 13.57
N LYS A 3 18.91 -0.74 14.01
CA LYS A 3 19.87 -0.05 13.13
C LYS A 3 20.87 -1.04 12.55
N ARG A 4 21.23 -0.87 11.27
CA ARG A 4 22.37 -1.56 10.64
C ARG A 4 23.26 -0.59 9.89
N ALA A 5 24.55 -0.87 9.86
CA ALA A 5 25.48 -0.22 8.93
C ALA A 5 25.18 -0.69 7.49
N ALA A 6 25.32 0.20 6.50
CA ALA A 6 25.17 -0.19 5.10
C ALA A 6 26.25 -1.19 4.68
N ASP A 7 25.85 -2.27 4.00
CA ASP A 7 26.77 -3.16 3.30
C ASP A 7 27.56 -2.37 2.27
N VAL A 8 28.89 -2.36 2.41
CA VAL A 8 29.79 -1.76 1.44
C VAL A 8 29.96 -2.72 0.27
N SER A 9 28.90 -2.93 -0.51
CA SER A 9 29.03 -3.60 -1.81
C SER A 9 29.71 -2.65 -2.78
N ASN A 10 30.96 -2.94 -3.10
CA ASN A 10 31.74 -2.20 -4.08
C ASN A 10 31.26 -2.56 -5.50
N GLU A 11 30.03 -2.18 -5.85
CA GLU A 11 29.54 -2.22 -7.23
C GLU A 11 29.24 -0.80 -7.72
N GLN A 12 30.29 -0.15 -8.22
CA GLN A 12 30.12 0.93 -9.18
C GLN A 12 29.56 0.33 -10.48
N SER A 13 28.23 0.31 -10.61
CA SER A 13 27.53 -0.01 -11.85
C SER A 13 27.71 1.11 -12.88
N ALA A 14 28.88 1.17 -13.51
CA ALA A 14 29.08 1.94 -14.73
C ALA A 14 28.41 1.22 -15.91
N ALA A 15 27.32 1.82 -16.41
CA ALA A 15 26.65 1.37 -17.61
C ALA A 15 27.58 1.38 -18.84
N LEU A 16 27.77 0.23 -19.48
CA LEU A 16 28.38 0.14 -20.80
C LEU A 16 27.32 -0.24 -21.86
N LYS A 17 27.20 0.65 -22.85
CA LYS A 17 26.28 0.57 -23.99
C LYS A 17 26.64 -0.56 -24.94
N ALA A 18 25.61 -1.07 -25.60
CA ALA A 18 25.70 -2.04 -26.69
C ALA A 18 26.59 -1.56 -27.86
N GLY A 19 27.39 -2.49 -28.36
CA GLY A 19 27.84 -2.54 -29.76
C GLY A 19 29.25 -2.03 -30.04
N GLU A 20 30.25 -2.88 -29.83
CA GLU A 20 31.44 -3.03 -30.70
C GLU A 20 32.24 -4.27 -30.25
N ARG A 21 32.39 -5.27 -31.13
CA ARG A 21 33.26 -6.44 -30.92
C ARG A 21 34.68 -6.08 -31.35
N PRO A 22 35.71 -6.26 -30.51
CA PRO A 22 37.09 -6.24 -30.97
C PRO A 22 37.47 -7.63 -31.50
N MET A 23 37.70 -7.72 -32.81
CA MET A 23 38.53 -8.77 -33.40
C MET A 23 39.98 -8.31 -33.32
N THR A 24 40.86 -9.13 -32.72
CA THR A 24 42.30 -8.99 -33.00
C THR A 24 42.99 -10.35 -33.04
N GLU A 25 43.82 -10.45 -34.07
CA GLU A 25 44.53 -11.56 -34.70
C GLU A 25 45.45 -12.39 -33.80
N ALA A 26 45.54 -13.68 -34.10
CA ALA A 26 46.58 -14.60 -33.63
C ALA A 26 47.80 -14.59 -34.57
N PRO A 27 49.03 -14.77 -34.06
CA PRO A 27 50.20 -15.13 -34.87
C PRO A 27 50.43 -16.67 -34.95
N PRO A 28 51.20 -17.16 -35.94
CA PRO A 28 51.03 -18.51 -36.50
C PRO A 28 52.02 -19.58 -36.02
N ASP A 29 51.55 -20.83 -36.12
CA ASP A 29 52.18 -22.15 -36.30
C ASP A 29 53.67 -22.36 -35.95
N GLU A 30 53.91 -23.30 -35.02
CA GLU A 30 55.01 -24.27 -35.16
C GLU A 30 54.64 -25.63 -34.51
N VAL A 31 55.09 -26.68 -35.18
CA VAL A 31 54.74 -28.12 -35.07
C VAL A 31 55.67 -28.88 -34.11
N GLY A 32 55.17 -29.96 -33.49
CA GLY A 32 55.98 -31.02 -32.85
C GLY A 32 55.22 -31.69 -31.69
N GLU A 33 54.60 -32.85 -31.89
CA GLU A 33 55.14 -34.22 -31.74
C GLU A 33 54.72 -34.86 -30.40
N PHE A 34 54.45 -36.16 -30.50
CA PHE A 34 53.93 -37.08 -29.48
C PHE A 34 54.89 -37.25 -28.28
N GLU A 35 54.39 -37.63 -27.11
CA GLU A 35 54.50 -39.00 -26.53
C GLU A 35 54.06 -39.00 -25.05
N ASP A 36 53.38 -40.09 -24.66
CA ASP A 36 53.02 -40.42 -23.28
C ASP A 36 54.27 -40.85 -22.50
N GLU A 37 54.41 -40.42 -21.25
CA GLU A 37 55.29 -41.12 -20.29
C GLU A 37 54.66 -41.08 -18.89
N PHE A 38 54.20 -42.26 -18.44
CA PHE A 38 53.91 -42.55 -17.05
C PHE A 38 55.24 -42.58 -16.28
N GLU A 39 55.40 -41.77 -15.24
CA GLU A 39 56.30 -42.10 -14.12
C GLU A 39 55.65 -41.72 -12.79
N ASP A 40 55.55 -42.73 -11.93
CA ASP A 40 55.00 -42.70 -10.58
C ASP A 40 55.97 -41.99 -9.61
N GLU A 41 55.49 -41.12 -8.71
CA GLU A 41 56.16 -40.89 -7.43
C GLU A 41 55.17 -40.49 -6.32
N PHE A 42 55.42 -41.07 -5.14
CA PHE A 42 54.56 -41.15 -3.95
C PHE A 42 54.65 -39.94 -3.00
N GLU A 43 53.65 -39.85 -2.10
CA GLU A 43 53.66 -39.25 -0.74
C GLU A 43 53.53 -37.72 -0.55
N SER A 44 52.37 -37.28 -0.04
CA SER A 44 52.22 -36.80 1.36
C SER A 44 50.77 -36.41 1.67
N GLU A 45 50.27 -36.86 2.82
CA GLU A 45 49.05 -36.38 3.46
C GLU A 45 49.32 -34.99 4.03
N ASP A 46 49.00 -33.94 3.27
CA ASP A 46 48.81 -32.61 3.82
C ASP A 46 47.34 -32.21 3.61
N GLU A 47 46.68 -31.96 4.74
CA GLU A 47 45.37 -31.35 4.90
C GLU A 47 45.21 -30.18 3.91
N ILE A 48 44.42 -30.39 2.85
CA ILE A 48 44.02 -29.30 1.96
C ILE A 48 43.02 -28.45 2.75
N LEU A 49 43.54 -27.43 3.43
CA LEU A 49 42.74 -26.29 3.86
C LEU A 49 42.24 -25.62 2.57
N GLU A 50 40.96 -25.83 2.26
CA GLU A 50 40.29 -25.20 1.12
C GLU A 50 40.18 -23.70 1.39
N ALA A 51 41.25 -22.96 1.12
CA ALA A 51 41.22 -21.51 1.15
C ALA A 51 40.29 -21.06 0.03
N GLY A 52 39.25 -20.30 0.40
CA GLY A 52 38.39 -19.62 -0.55
C GLY A 52 39.19 -18.75 -1.55
N VAL A 53 38.51 -18.25 -2.59
CA VAL A 53 39.09 -17.56 -3.76
C VAL A 53 39.98 -16.34 -3.44
N ASP A 54 40.05 -15.90 -2.18
CA ASP A 54 40.89 -14.81 -1.67
C ASP A 54 42.04 -15.25 -0.71
N GLY A 55 42.18 -16.54 -0.40
CA GLY A 55 43.31 -17.08 0.35
C GLY A 55 43.24 -16.92 1.87
N ARG A 56 42.08 -16.57 2.45
CA ARG A 56 41.89 -16.42 3.91
C ARG A 56 41.23 -17.67 4.54
N PRO A 57 41.48 -17.97 5.83
CA PRO A 57 40.83 -19.07 6.54
C PRO A 57 39.33 -18.80 6.74
N ASP A 58 38.47 -19.81 6.57
CA ASP A 58 37.02 -19.68 6.73
C ASP A 58 36.60 -19.14 8.10
N ALA A 59 37.34 -19.47 9.16
CA ALA A 59 37.08 -18.96 10.51
C ALA A 59 37.19 -17.43 10.62
N GLU A 60 38.14 -16.80 9.90
CA GLU A 60 38.27 -15.33 9.88
C GLU A 60 37.14 -14.69 9.06
N ARG A 61 36.65 -15.38 8.03
CA ARG A 61 35.49 -14.93 7.25
C ARG A 61 34.19 -15.04 8.05
N GLU A 62 34.00 -16.13 8.77
CA GLU A 62 32.84 -16.32 9.65
C GLU A 62 32.85 -15.35 10.84
N GLU A 63 34.03 -14.99 11.37
CA GLU A 63 34.15 -13.94 12.39
C GLU A 63 33.89 -12.53 11.80
N GLU A 64 34.39 -12.20 10.60
CA GLU A 64 34.04 -10.94 9.91
C GLU A 64 32.54 -10.86 9.55
N GLU A 65 31.91 -11.97 9.12
CA GLU A 65 30.47 -12.02 8.87
C GLU A 65 29.67 -11.89 10.17
N LYS A 66 30.14 -12.46 11.29
CA LYS A 66 29.52 -12.29 12.62
C LYS A 66 29.66 -10.87 13.15
N ASP A 67 30.81 -10.24 13.00
CA ASP A 67 31.04 -8.84 13.40
C ASP A 67 30.29 -7.86 12.48
N ALA A 68 30.16 -8.16 11.18
CA ALA A 68 29.29 -7.41 10.27
C ALA A 68 27.79 -7.60 10.58
N MET A 69 27.42 -8.72 11.21
CA MET A 69 26.09 -9.02 11.71
C MET A 69 25.81 -8.47 13.12
N GLU A 70 26.74 -7.75 13.76
CA GLU A 70 26.49 -7.13 15.08
C GLU A 70 25.48 -5.98 14.93
N VAL A 71 24.19 -6.33 14.97
CA VAL A 71 23.07 -5.38 14.89
C VAL A 71 22.98 -4.65 16.22
N ASP A 72 23.05 -3.32 16.18
CA ASP A 72 22.66 -2.50 17.33
C ASP A 72 21.19 -2.79 17.65
N GLN A 73 20.97 -3.54 18.72
CA GLN A 73 19.65 -3.98 19.18
C GLN A 73 18.81 -2.83 19.75
N GLN A 74 19.33 -1.58 19.77
CA GLN A 74 18.52 -0.45 20.18
C GLN A 74 17.32 -0.25 19.24
N THR A 75 16.12 -0.37 19.81
CA THR A 75 14.87 -0.11 19.10
C THR A 75 14.86 1.31 18.55
N PHE A 76 14.69 1.44 17.24
CA PHE A 76 14.51 2.74 16.62
C PHE A 76 13.15 3.31 17.01
N ILE A 77 13.15 4.47 17.68
CA ILE A 77 11.93 5.22 18.00
C ILE A 77 11.91 6.47 17.10
N PRO A 78 10.90 6.61 16.21
CA PRO A 78 10.74 7.82 15.40
C PRO A 78 10.78 9.08 16.26
N GLY A 79 11.50 10.11 15.79
CA GLY A 79 11.63 11.39 16.50
C GLY A 79 12.61 11.42 17.67
N ARG A 80 12.96 10.27 18.28
CA ARG A 80 13.99 10.17 19.32
C ARG A 80 15.33 9.72 18.77
N THR A 81 15.31 8.76 17.86
CA THR A 81 16.50 8.18 17.25
C THR A 81 16.72 8.80 15.87
N LYS A 82 17.93 9.29 15.61
CA LYS A 82 18.36 9.73 14.26
C LYS A 82 19.27 8.67 13.66
N LEU A 83 19.05 8.38 12.38
CA LEU A 83 19.96 7.58 11.57
C LEU A 83 21.21 8.41 11.27
N ALA A 84 22.39 7.84 11.49
CA ALA A 84 23.64 8.42 11.00
C ALA A 84 23.74 8.24 9.47
N PRO A 85 24.54 9.08 8.77
CA PRO A 85 24.80 8.87 7.35
C PRO A 85 25.35 7.46 7.09
N GLY A 86 24.65 6.67 6.26
CA GLY A 86 25.01 5.29 5.95
C GLY A 86 24.37 4.23 6.85
N GLU A 87 23.54 4.60 7.83
CA GLU A 87 22.70 3.63 8.57
C GLU A 87 21.39 3.39 7.83
N VAL A 88 20.94 2.12 7.80
CA VAL A 88 19.64 1.72 7.27
C VAL A 88 18.84 1.03 8.37
N LEU A 89 17.52 1.19 8.34
CA LEU A 89 16.61 0.48 9.25
C LEU A 89 16.29 -0.90 8.69
N SER A 90 16.54 -1.94 9.49
CA SER A 90 16.08 -3.29 9.21
C SER A 90 14.86 -3.63 10.08
N PRO A 91 13.80 -4.22 9.50
CA PRO A 91 12.70 -4.74 10.30
C PRO A 91 13.20 -5.86 11.20
N ASP A 92 12.66 -5.91 12.41
CA ASP A 92 12.85 -7.03 13.31
C ASP A 92 11.84 -8.13 12.91
N PRO A 93 12.28 -9.25 12.30
CA PRO A 93 11.39 -10.27 11.78
C PRO A 93 10.49 -10.88 12.86
N SER A 94 10.92 -10.91 14.13
CA SER A 94 10.18 -11.50 15.24
C SER A 94 8.84 -10.78 15.52
N THR A 95 8.73 -9.54 15.07
CA THR A 95 7.56 -8.68 15.25
C THR A 95 6.51 -8.81 14.14
N TYR A 96 6.79 -9.64 13.12
CA TYR A 96 5.90 -9.89 11.99
C TYR A 96 5.56 -11.39 11.89
N ASN A 97 4.29 -11.68 11.59
CA ASN A 97 3.89 -13.01 11.13
C ASN A 97 4.17 -13.18 9.63
N MET A 98 4.15 -12.09 8.86
CA MET A 98 4.40 -12.06 7.42
C MET A 98 4.95 -10.67 7.07
N LEU A 99 5.99 -10.59 6.25
CA LEU A 99 6.55 -9.34 5.75
C LEU A 99 7.19 -9.57 4.39
N HIS A 100 6.56 -9.05 3.33
CA HIS A 100 7.06 -9.16 1.96
C HIS A 100 7.06 -7.79 1.27
N THR A 101 8.09 -7.53 0.48
CA THR A 101 8.19 -6.32 -0.34
C THR A 101 8.26 -6.74 -1.81
N LEU A 102 7.35 -6.24 -2.64
CA LEU A 102 7.27 -6.56 -4.06
C LEU A 102 7.38 -5.29 -4.89
N THR A 103 8.25 -5.28 -5.89
CA THR A 103 8.56 -4.10 -6.71
C THR A 103 7.77 -4.09 -8.02
N THR A 104 7.35 -2.91 -8.45
CA THR A 104 6.72 -2.69 -9.76
C THR A 104 7.65 -1.90 -10.69
N PRO A 105 7.43 -1.95 -12.02
CA PRO A 105 8.26 -1.21 -12.99
C PRO A 105 8.28 0.30 -12.75
N TRP A 106 7.20 0.82 -12.18
CA TRP A 106 7.01 2.23 -11.85
C TRP A 106 6.40 2.37 -10.45
N PRO A 107 6.70 3.48 -9.75
CA PRO A 107 6.00 3.83 -8.52
C PRO A 107 4.49 3.93 -8.75
N CYS A 108 3.74 3.57 -7.74
CA CYS A 108 2.29 3.65 -7.71
C CYS A 108 1.88 4.60 -6.59
N LEU A 109 1.10 5.64 -6.91
CA LEU A 109 0.58 6.54 -5.89
C LEU A 109 -0.63 5.93 -5.17
N SER A 110 -1.40 5.11 -5.88
CA SER A 110 -2.65 4.58 -5.36
C SER A 110 -2.93 3.17 -5.86
N PHE A 111 -3.51 2.36 -4.99
CA PHE A 111 -3.99 1.01 -5.28
C PHE A 111 -5.29 0.73 -4.54
N ASP A 112 -5.94 -0.38 -4.88
CA ASP A 112 -7.07 -0.90 -4.12
C ASP A 112 -7.08 -2.43 -4.14
N ILE A 113 -7.52 -3.03 -3.03
CA ILE A 113 -7.52 -4.48 -2.84
C ILE A 113 -8.78 -5.07 -3.47
N VAL A 114 -8.59 -6.09 -4.30
CA VAL A 114 -9.70 -6.82 -4.93
C VAL A 114 -10.03 -8.03 -4.05
N ARG A 115 -11.30 -8.19 -3.66
CA ARG A 115 -11.71 -9.43 -2.99
C ARG A 115 -11.68 -10.60 -3.97
N ASP A 116 -11.08 -11.69 -3.55
CA ASP A 116 -10.93 -12.92 -4.30
C ASP A 116 -11.93 -14.01 -3.85
N ASN A 117 -11.88 -15.15 -4.53
CA ASN A 117 -12.73 -16.31 -4.26
C ASN A 117 -12.05 -17.37 -3.37
N LEU A 118 -10.96 -17.04 -2.68
CA LEU A 118 -10.21 -17.96 -1.81
C LEU A 118 -10.82 -18.06 -0.40
N GLY A 119 -11.87 -17.28 -0.12
CA GLY A 119 -12.60 -17.28 1.14
C GLY A 119 -12.24 -16.11 2.05
N ASP A 120 -13.04 -15.94 3.10
CA ASP A 120 -12.84 -14.91 4.13
C ASP A 120 -12.13 -15.49 5.36
N ASN A 121 -11.55 -14.62 6.20
CA ASN A 121 -10.82 -15.01 7.41
C ASN A 121 -9.66 -15.99 7.15
N ARG A 122 -8.95 -15.81 6.04
CA ARG A 122 -7.79 -16.62 5.67
C ARG A 122 -6.64 -16.35 6.63
N LYS A 123 -6.13 -17.41 7.26
CA LYS A 123 -5.03 -17.37 8.25
C LYS A 123 -3.87 -18.31 7.90
N THR A 124 -4.02 -19.10 6.84
CA THR A 124 -3.03 -20.08 6.38
C THR A 124 -2.06 -19.45 5.40
N PHE A 125 -0.83 -19.95 5.39
CA PHE A 125 0.24 -19.55 4.48
C PHE A 125 0.57 -20.70 3.51
N PRO A 126 1.16 -20.42 2.33
CA PRO A 126 1.40 -19.09 1.76
C PRO A 126 0.09 -18.38 1.41
N ALA A 127 0.07 -17.06 1.58
CA ALA A 127 -1.08 -16.24 1.26
C ALA A 127 -1.02 -15.68 -0.17
N THR A 128 -2.18 -15.27 -0.66
CA THR A 128 -2.35 -14.64 -1.98
C THR A 128 -3.23 -13.40 -1.83
N VAL A 129 -2.80 -12.28 -2.43
CA VAL A 129 -3.51 -11.00 -2.48
C VAL A 129 -3.69 -10.56 -3.92
N TYR A 130 -4.89 -10.08 -4.25
CA TYR A 130 -5.20 -9.46 -5.53
C TYR A 130 -5.42 -7.96 -5.33
N ALA A 131 -4.89 -7.15 -6.25
CA ALA A 131 -5.03 -5.70 -6.18
C ALA A 131 -5.10 -5.09 -7.59
N VAL A 132 -5.54 -3.85 -7.67
CA VAL A 132 -5.37 -3.00 -8.85
C VAL A 132 -4.59 -1.76 -8.47
N THR A 133 -3.72 -1.30 -9.36
CA THR A 133 -2.92 -0.10 -9.14
C THR A 133 -2.73 0.68 -10.44
N GLY A 134 -2.35 1.96 -10.34
CA GLY A 134 -1.96 2.76 -11.49
C GLY A 134 -0.54 3.31 -11.32
N THR A 135 0.21 3.33 -12.42
CA THR A 135 1.60 3.79 -12.41
C THR A 135 1.73 5.31 -12.52
N GLN A 136 2.90 5.82 -12.12
CA GLN A 136 3.31 7.22 -12.26
C GLN A 136 4.61 7.37 -13.08
N ALA A 137 4.53 7.00 -14.35
CA ALA A 137 5.58 7.30 -15.31
C ALA A 137 5.50 8.78 -15.73
N GLU A 138 6.60 9.53 -15.58
CA GLU A 138 6.62 10.98 -15.81
C GLU A 138 7.39 11.41 -17.07
N GLY A 139 7.20 12.68 -17.46
CA GLY A 139 7.98 13.36 -18.49
C GLY A 139 7.95 12.65 -19.84
N ARG A 140 9.12 12.24 -20.34
CA ARG A 140 9.26 11.56 -21.64
C ARG A 140 8.67 10.15 -21.66
N ARG A 141 8.47 9.53 -20.49
CA ARG A 141 7.94 8.17 -20.32
C ARG A 141 6.46 8.15 -19.90
N SER A 142 5.77 9.30 -19.93
CA SER A 142 4.34 9.43 -19.62
C SER A 142 3.40 8.52 -20.44
N LYS A 143 3.84 8.03 -21.60
CA LYS A 143 3.08 7.06 -22.41
C LYS A 143 3.19 5.61 -21.91
N GLU A 144 4.04 5.35 -20.93
CA GLU A 144 4.22 4.05 -20.28
C GLU A 144 3.33 3.90 -19.04
N ASN A 145 2.48 4.89 -18.76
CA ASN A 145 1.49 4.77 -17.70
C ASN A 145 0.49 3.65 -18.02
N GLU A 146 0.15 2.88 -16.99
CA GLU A 146 -0.69 1.70 -17.09
C GLU A 146 -1.49 1.49 -15.82
N LEU A 147 -2.67 0.91 -16.00
CA LEU A 147 -3.47 0.28 -14.96
C LEU A 147 -2.98 -1.17 -14.88
N MET A 148 -2.43 -1.55 -13.72
CA MET A 148 -1.96 -2.90 -13.46
C MET A 148 -2.98 -3.64 -12.61
N VAL A 149 -3.31 -4.87 -13.01
CA VAL A 149 -4.03 -5.85 -12.19
C VAL A 149 -2.98 -6.80 -11.63
N LEU A 150 -2.91 -6.93 -10.31
CA LEU A 150 -1.84 -7.61 -9.60
C LEU A 150 -2.36 -8.91 -8.95
N LYS A 151 -1.50 -9.93 -8.95
CA LYS A 151 -1.60 -11.13 -8.12
C LYS A 151 -0.27 -11.30 -7.40
N MET A 152 -0.30 -11.19 -6.07
CA MET A 152 0.83 -11.45 -5.19
C MET A 152 0.58 -12.80 -4.53
N SER A 153 1.40 -13.81 -4.83
CA SER A 153 1.27 -15.17 -4.28
C SER A 153 2.58 -15.63 -3.64
N GLY A 154 2.56 -16.74 -2.90
CA GLY A 154 3.76 -17.20 -2.20
C GLY A 154 4.11 -16.35 -0.98
N LEU A 155 3.15 -15.58 -0.45
CA LEU A 155 3.40 -14.74 0.73
C LEU A 155 3.48 -15.64 1.96
N SER A 156 4.69 -16.11 2.28
CA SER A 156 4.98 -17.06 3.35
C SER A 156 5.00 -16.40 4.74
N LYS A 157 4.93 -17.24 5.77
CA LYS A 157 5.09 -16.81 7.16
C LYS A 157 6.58 -16.52 7.44
N MET A 158 6.89 -15.56 8.29
CA MET A 158 8.28 -15.35 8.75
C MET A 158 8.75 -16.56 9.57
N GLU A 159 9.95 -17.05 9.28
CA GLU A 159 10.63 -18.04 10.12
C GLU A 159 11.03 -17.42 11.45
N LYS A 160 10.81 -18.14 12.55
CA LYS A 160 11.23 -17.72 13.88
C LYS A 160 12.48 -18.51 14.26
N GLU A 161 13.56 -17.83 14.60
CA GLU A 161 14.87 -18.42 14.95
C GLU A 161 14.81 -19.46 16.10
N ASN A 162 13.72 -19.50 16.88
CA ASN A 162 13.53 -20.43 18.01
C ASN A 162 12.77 -21.73 17.68
N ASP A 163 12.37 -21.98 16.43
CA ASP A 163 11.71 -23.25 16.04
C ASP A 163 12.74 -24.36 15.66
N THR A 164 14.03 -24.17 15.96
CA THR A 164 15.10 -25.16 15.72
C THR A 164 15.14 -26.31 16.73
N ASP A 165 14.26 -26.34 17.73
CA ASP A 165 14.17 -27.41 18.75
C ASP A 165 13.00 -28.38 18.56
N SER A 166 12.20 -28.27 17.50
CA SER A 166 11.25 -29.33 17.15
C SER A 166 11.92 -30.33 16.21
N GLU A 167 12.48 -31.37 16.80
CA GLU A 167 12.72 -32.68 16.18
C GLU A 167 11.36 -33.25 15.69
N SER A 168 10.87 -32.73 14.57
CA SER A 168 9.88 -33.40 13.74
C SER A 168 10.56 -33.75 12.43
N ASP A 169 10.91 -35.03 12.30
CA ASP A 169 11.18 -35.71 11.03
C ASP A 169 9.96 -35.57 10.09
N SER A 170 9.80 -34.40 9.46
CA SER A 170 9.08 -34.29 8.21
C SER A 170 10.09 -33.86 7.16
N ASP A 171 10.44 -34.80 6.27
CA ASP A 171 11.11 -34.57 4.98
C ASP A 171 10.26 -33.70 4.02
N ASP A 172 9.43 -32.81 4.54
CA ASP A 172 8.85 -31.72 3.79
C ASP A 172 9.78 -30.53 4.07
N ASP A 173 10.89 -30.47 3.30
CA ASP A 173 11.47 -29.20 2.90
C ASP A 173 10.34 -28.41 2.22
N ASP A 174 9.47 -27.79 3.03
CA ASP A 174 8.52 -26.79 2.57
C ASP A 174 9.39 -25.61 2.13
N ASP A 175 9.93 -25.71 0.92
CA ASP A 175 10.49 -24.64 0.11
C ASP A 175 9.39 -23.59 -0.01
N MET A 176 9.28 -22.75 1.03
CA MET A 176 8.36 -21.65 1.16
C MET A 176 8.85 -20.57 0.19
N GLY A 177 8.64 -20.86 -1.09
CA GLY A 177 9.26 -20.15 -2.20
C GLY A 177 9.06 -18.64 -2.16
N GLU A 178 9.97 -17.93 -2.82
CA GLU A 178 9.97 -16.47 -2.87
C GLU A 178 8.60 -15.90 -3.30
N PRO A 179 8.18 -14.75 -2.73
CA PRO A 179 6.92 -14.13 -3.10
C PRO A 179 6.92 -13.72 -4.58
N ILE A 180 5.85 -14.08 -5.29
CA ILE A 180 5.71 -13.84 -6.73
C ILE A 180 4.72 -12.71 -6.98
N LEU A 181 5.15 -11.68 -7.71
CA LEU A 181 4.29 -10.63 -8.25
C LEU A 181 4.01 -10.87 -9.74
N GLU A 182 2.80 -11.34 -10.05
CA GLU A 182 2.29 -11.36 -11.41
C GLU A 182 1.44 -10.11 -11.68
N HIS A 183 1.55 -9.54 -12.88
CA HIS A 183 0.68 -8.44 -13.28
C HIS A 183 0.16 -8.57 -14.72
N LYS A 184 -0.99 -7.94 -14.98
CA LYS A 184 -1.52 -7.68 -16.33
C LYS A 184 -1.76 -6.19 -16.48
N SER A 185 -1.38 -5.65 -17.64
CA SER A 185 -1.41 -4.21 -17.88
C SER A 185 -2.51 -3.78 -18.85
N ILE A 186 -3.11 -2.64 -18.55
CA ILE A 186 -4.02 -1.89 -19.42
C ILE A 186 -3.39 -0.50 -19.64
N PRO A 187 -3.03 -0.11 -20.87
CA PRO A 187 -2.41 1.19 -21.12
C PRO A 187 -3.29 2.37 -20.69
N LEU A 188 -2.69 3.36 -20.04
CA LEU A 188 -3.33 4.62 -19.64
C LEU A 188 -2.75 5.80 -20.42
N GLY A 189 -3.58 6.83 -20.61
CA GLY A 189 -3.17 8.03 -21.34
C GLY A 189 -2.44 9.08 -20.50
N SER A 190 -2.30 8.86 -19.20
CA SER A 190 -1.70 9.78 -18.23
C SER A 190 -1.38 9.00 -16.95
N THR A 191 -0.58 9.62 -16.09
CA THR A 191 -0.33 9.25 -14.68
C THR A 191 -1.63 9.06 -13.90
N THR A 192 -1.60 8.13 -12.95
CA THR A 192 -2.73 7.85 -12.04
C THR A 192 -2.57 8.61 -10.74
N ASN A 193 -3.62 9.34 -10.35
CA ASN A 193 -3.71 10.05 -9.08
C ASN A 193 -4.39 9.20 -7.99
N ARG A 194 -5.55 8.61 -8.31
CA ARG A 194 -6.26 7.68 -7.43
C ARG A 194 -6.95 6.57 -8.20
N ILE A 195 -7.02 5.39 -7.59
CA ILE A 195 -7.73 4.23 -8.11
C ILE A 195 -8.59 3.58 -7.04
N ARG A 196 -9.81 3.18 -7.42
CA ARG A 196 -10.67 2.31 -6.59
C ARG A 196 -11.37 1.28 -7.45
N CYS A 197 -11.51 0.08 -6.90
CA CYS A 197 -12.26 -1.01 -7.48
C CYS A 197 -13.63 -1.16 -6.81
N HIS A 198 -14.57 -1.75 -7.53
CA HIS A 198 -15.91 -2.04 -7.06
C HIS A 198 -16.40 -3.33 -7.70
N GLN A 199 -16.72 -4.30 -6.85
CA GLN A 199 -17.23 -5.59 -7.30
C GLN A 199 -18.75 -5.57 -7.33
N THR A 200 -19.28 -5.70 -8.54
CA THR A 200 -20.70 -5.86 -8.78
C THR A 200 -21.05 -7.36 -8.70
N PRO A 201 -22.11 -7.75 -7.99
CA PRO A 201 -22.57 -9.14 -7.99
C PRO A 201 -22.85 -9.64 -9.40
N SER A 202 -22.63 -10.93 -9.64
CA SER A 202 -22.90 -11.59 -10.91
C SER A 202 -24.31 -11.24 -11.42
N SER A 203 -24.39 -10.65 -12.62
CA SER A 203 -25.63 -10.12 -13.21
C SER A 203 -26.70 -11.19 -13.46
N SER A 204 -26.34 -12.47 -13.45
CA SER A 204 -27.26 -13.59 -13.61
C SER A 204 -27.73 -14.23 -12.30
N GLY A 205 -27.29 -13.73 -11.13
CA GLY A 205 -27.49 -14.43 -9.84
C GLY A 205 -26.78 -15.79 -9.78
N ASP A 206 -25.90 -16.03 -10.77
CA ASP A 206 -25.10 -17.24 -10.89
C ASP A 206 -23.81 -17.02 -10.13
N TYR A 207 -23.77 -17.54 -8.90
CA TYR A 207 -22.61 -17.48 -8.02
C TYR A 207 -21.44 -18.35 -8.52
N SER A 208 -21.62 -19.14 -9.59
CA SER A 208 -20.50 -19.84 -10.23
C SER A 208 -19.62 -18.93 -11.07
N LYS A 209 -20.11 -17.72 -11.42
CA LYS A 209 -19.32 -16.71 -12.14
C LYS A 209 -18.70 -15.72 -11.17
N PRO A 210 -17.42 -15.35 -11.36
CA PRO A 210 -16.79 -14.35 -10.52
C PRO A 210 -17.53 -13.01 -10.63
N PRO A 211 -17.53 -12.20 -9.56
CA PRO A 211 -18.10 -10.86 -9.60
C PRO A 211 -17.40 -10.02 -10.68
N GLN A 212 -18.16 -9.10 -11.31
CA GLN A 212 -17.56 -8.15 -12.22
C GLN A 212 -16.86 -7.05 -11.40
N THR A 213 -15.56 -6.88 -11.61
CA THR A 213 -14.71 -5.90 -10.93
C THR A 213 -14.54 -4.69 -11.83
N LEU A 214 -15.25 -3.61 -11.49
CA LEU A 214 -15.13 -2.32 -12.14
C LEU A 214 -14.04 -1.52 -11.44
N THR A 215 -13.15 -0.90 -12.19
CA THR A 215 -12.07 -0.09 -11.64
C THR A 215 -12.14 1.32 -12.20
N ALA A 216 -12.30 2.31 -11.33
CA ALA A 216 -12.23 3.71 -11.71
C ALA A 216 -10.84 4.26 -11.39
N THR A 217 -10.24 4.94 -12.37
CA THR A 217 -8.92 5.54 -12.27
C THR A 217 -9.04 7.03 -12.56
N MET A 218 -8.67 7.87 -11.60
CA MET A 218 -8.57 9.32 -11.76
C MET A 218 -7.16 9.67 -12.23
N LEU A 219 -7.09 10.38 -13.36
CA LEU A 219 -5.84 10.70 -14.06
C LEU A 219 -5.49 12.18 -13.88
N GLU A 220 -4.19 12.50 -13.92
CA GLU A 220 -3.67 13.88 -13.84
C GLU A 220 -4.27 14.80 -14.92
N ASN A 221 -4.60 14.25 -16.10
CA ASN A 221 -5.25 15.01 -17.18
C ASN A 221 -6.75 15.31 -16.97
N SER A 222 -7.22 15.23 -15.72
CA SER A 222 -8.60 15.50 -15.27
C SER A 222 -9.65 14.49 -15.77
N GLN A 223 -9.25 13.40 -16.42
CA GLN A 223 -10.16 12.34 -16.86
C GLN A 223 -10.33 11.28 -15.78
N VAL A 224 -11.54 10.73 -15.69
CA VAL A 224 -11.78 9.51 -14.91
C VAL A 224 -12.15 8.40 -15.88
N VAL A 225 -11.36 7.34 -15.91
CA VAL A 225 -11.58 6.18 -16.78
C VAL A 225 -12.11 5.01 -15.96
N ILE A 226 -13.08 4.29 -16.51
CA ILE A 226 -13.65 3.10 -15.87
C ILE A 226 -13.34 1.89 -16.75
N HIS A 227 -12.67 0.90 -16.17
CA HIS A 227 -12.34 -0.38 -16.81
C HIS A 227 -13.07 -1.54 -16.15
N ASP A 228 -13.29 -2.60 -16.92
CA ASP A 228 -13.63 -3.92 -16.39
C ASP A 228 -12.37 -4.78 -16.34
N VAL A 229 -11.89 -5.05 -15.14
CA VAL A 229 -10.65 -5.82 -14.93
C VAL A 229 -10.91 -7.32 -14.73
N THR A 230 -12.16 -7.77 -14.71
CA THR A 230 -12.51 -9.19 -14.52
C THR A 230 -11.82 -10.15 -15.50
N PRO A 231 -11.69 -9.84 -16.80
CA PRO A 231 -10.95 -10.70 -17.72
C PRO A 231 -9.49 -10.90 -17.32
N HIS A 232 -8.84 -9.84 -16.81
CA HIS A 232 -7.45 -9.86 -16.38
C HIS A 232 -7.27 -10.68 -15.10
N LEU A 233 -8.17 -10.48 -14.12
CA LEU A 233 -8.21 -11.30 -12.90
C LEU A 233 -8.38 -12.79 -13.23
N THR A 234 -9.36 -13.12 -14.08
CA THR A 234 -9.62 -14.50 -14.50
C THR A 234 -8.42 -15.15 -15.20
N SER A 235 -7.63 -14.36 -15.92
CA SER A 235 -6.47 -14.87 -16.65
C SER A 235 -5.34 -15.37 -15.75
N PHE A 236 -5.30 -14.99 -14.48
CA PHE A 236 -4.33 -15.52 -13.52
C PHE A 236 -4.66 -16.94 -13.04
N ASP A 237 -5.93 -17.32 -13.06
CA ASP A 237 -6.39 -18.60 -12.51
C ASP A 237 -6.73 -19.62 -13.60
N VAL A 238 -6.81 -19.17 -14.85
CA VAL A 238 -7.15 -20.01 -16.00
C VAL A 238 -5.98 -19.99 -17.01
N PRO A 239 -5.05 -20.96 -16.93
CA PRO A 239 -3.95 -21.07 -17.87
C PRO A 239 -4.41 -21.10 -19.32
N GLY A 240 -3.68 -20.39 -20.20
CA GLY A 240 -4.02 -20.30 -21.62
C GLY A 240 -5.14 -19.31 -21.97
N THR A 241 -5.66 -18.54 -20.99
CA THR A 241 -6.62 -17.47 -21.27
C THR A 241 -6.03 -16.41 -22.19
N VAL A 242 -6.68 -16.18 -23.33
CA VAL A 242 -6.34 -15.11 -24.27
C VAL A 242 -7.28 -13.94 -24.03
N LEU A 243 -6.73 -12.81 -23.60
CA LEU A 243 -7.50 -11.59 -23.38
C LEU A 243 -7.97 -11.02 -24.74
N PRO A 244 -9.28 -10.73 -24.92
CA PRO A 244 -9.74 -10.10 -26.14
C PRO A 244 -9.21 -8.66 -26.23
N PRO A 245 -8.95 -8.11 -27.43
CA PRO A 245 -8.49 -6.72 -27.57
C PRO A 245 -9.45 -5.67 -26.99
N SER A 246 -10.71 -6.02 -26.75
CA SER A 246 -11.69 -5.17 -26.07
C SER A 246 -11.51 -5.11 -24.55
N ALA A 247 -10.80 -6.05 -23.93
CA ALA A 247 -10.60 -6.08 -22.47
C ALA A 247 -9.81 -4.88 -21.97
N SER A 248 -8.85 -4.39 -22.77
CA SER A 248 -8.06 -3.20 -22.43
C SER A 248 -8.75 -1.88 -22.79
N LYS A 249 -9.99 -1.90 -23.31
CA LYS A 249 -10.73 -0.66 -23.63
C LYS A 249 -11.51 -0.19 -22.41
N PRO A 250 -11.52 1.13 -22.12
CA PRO A 250 -12.36 1.66 -21.06
C PRO A 250 -13.85 1.45 -21.40
N LEU A 251 -14.64 1.04 -20.40
CA LEU A 251 -16.10 1.04 -20.48
C LEU A 251 -16.65 2.47 -20.59
N SER A 252 -15.98 3.41 -19.94
CA SER A 252 -16.33 4.83 -19.97
C SER A 252 -15.12 5.71 -19.71
N THR A 253 -15.15 6.91 -20.27
CA THR A 253 -14.22 7.99 -19.93
C THR A 253 -15.03 9.24 -19.59
N LEU A 254 -15.03 9.59 -18.32
CA LEU A 254 -15.74 10.73 -17.76
C LEU A 254 -14.85 11.97 -17.88
N ARG A 255 -15.43 13.09 -18.36
CA ARG A 255 -14.72 14.34 -18.69
C ARG A 255 -15.44 15.57 -18.16
N MET A 256 -15.99 15.45 -16.95
CA MET A 256 -16.73 16.51 -16.28
C MET A 256 -15.82 17.47 -15.51
N HIS A 257 -14.68 16.98 -15.02
CA HIS A 257 -13.68 17.78 -14.32
C HIS A 257 -12.85 18.62 -15.28
N LYS A 258 -12.42 19.80 -14.81
CA LYS A 258 -11.55 20.73 -15.57
C LYS A 258 -10.17 20.89 -14.95
N SER A 259 -10.03 20.47 -13.69
CA SER A 259 -8.79 20.38 -12.95
C SER A 259 -8.56 18.92 -12.57
N GLU A 260 -7.32 18.57 -12.28
CA GLU A 260 -6.98 17.26 -11.72
C GLU A 260 -7.65 17.05 -10.35
N GLY A 261 -7.60 15.83 -9.84
CA GLY A 261 -8.13 15.50 -8.54
C GLY A 261 -7.52 14.23 -7.97
N TYR A 262 -7.76 14.03 -6.67
CA TYR A 262 -7.32 12.86 -5.92
C TYR A 262 -8.48 12.12 -5.24
N ALA A 263 -9.63 12.76 -5.04
CA ALA A 263 -10.75 12.16 -4.32
C ALA A 263 -11.65 11.28 -5.22
N LEU A 264 -11.79 10.00 -4.87
CA LEU A 264 -12.57 9.02 -5.62
C LEU A 264 -13.11 7.91 -4.70
N ASP A 265 -14.40 7.61 -4.78
CA ASP A 265 -15.00 6.51 -4.00
C ASP A 265 -16.25 5.88 -4.63
N TRP A 266 -16.37 4.57 -4.46
CA TRP A 266 -17.52 3.78 -4.90
C TRP A 266 -18.52 3.59 -3.76
N SER A 267 -19.81 3.72 -4.05
CA SER A 267 -20.85 3.53 -3.04
C SER A 267 -20.98 2.04 -2.68
N PRO A 268 -20.73 1.65 -1.42
CA PRO A 268 -20.87 0.25 -1.01
C PRO A 268 -22.33 -0.21 -1.01
N LEU A 269 -23.28 0.74 -0.99
CA LEU A 269 -24.71 0.46 -0.94
C LEU A 269 -25.38 0.44 -2.32
N GLN A 270 -24.64 0.69 -3.41
CA GLN A 270 -25.17 0.69 -4.78
C GLN A 270 -24.45 -0.35 -5.64
N PRO A 271 -24.90 -1.62 -5.60
CA PRO A 271 -24.16 -2.74 -6.19
C PRO A 271 -23.88 -2.60 -7.69
N LEU A 272 -24.73 -1.91 -8.46
CA LEU A 272 -24.50 -1.70 -9.89
C LEU A 272 -23.33 -0.75 -10.19
N GLY A 273 -22.96 0.12 -9.25
CA GLY A 273 -21.91 1.12 -9.40
C GLY A 273 -22.46 2.54 -9.30
N LYS A 274 -22.02 3.26 -8.28
CA LYS A 274 -22.23 4.70 -8.11
C LYS A 274 -20.96 5.32 -7.57
N LEU A 275 -20.38 6.22 -8.35
CA LEU A 275 -19.04 6.76 -8.17
C LEU A 275 -19.11 8.23 -7.74
N LEU A 276 -18.31 8.61 -6.76
CA LEU A 276 -17.96 9.98 -6.41
C LEU A 276 -16.59 10.32 -6.97
N THR A 277 -16.46 11.54 -7.49
CA THR A 277 -15.19 12.09 -7.97
C THR A 277 -15.09 13.57 -7.56
N GLY A 278 -13.96 13.98 -7.00
CA GLY A 278 -13.66 15.35 -6.57
C GLY A 278 -12.39 15.88 -7.24
N ASP A 279 -12.35 17.18 -7.52
CA ASP A 279 -11.19 17.85 -8.11
C ASP A 279 -10.59 18.95 -7.22
N ASN A 280 -9.45 19.48 -7.66
CA ASN A 280 -8.71 20.54 -7.00
C ASN A 280 -9.44 21.89 -7.00
N ASP A 281 -10.52 22.04 -7.78
CA ASP A 281 -11.38 23.24 -7.80
C ASP A 281 -12.52 23.17 -6.77
N GLY A 282 -12.57 22.12 -5.94
CA GLY A 282 -13.60 21.95 -4.93
C GLY A 282 -14.92 21.36 -5.48
N LEU A 283 -14.92 20.87 -6.73
CA LEU A 283 -16.12 20.35 -7.39
C LEU A 283 -16.25 18.84 -7.21
N ILE A 284 -17.43 18.41 -6.76
CA ILE A 284 -17.73 16.99 -6.57
C ILE A 284 -18.83 16.56 -7.54
N TYR A 285 -18.61 15.46 -8.26
CA TYR A 285 -19.57 14.87 -9.17
C TYR A 285 -20.00 13.48 -8.73
N VAL A 286 -21.22 13.12 -9.09
CA VAL A 286 -21.77 11.77 -8.91
C VAL A 286 -22.02 11.18 -10.28
N THR A 287 -21.50 9.97 -10.51
CA THR A 287 -21.74 9.19 -11.72
C THR A 287 -22.38 7.87 -11.35
N THR A 288 -23.51 7.53 -11.98
CA THR A 288 -24.24 6.29 -11.70
C THR A 288 -24.24 5.38 -12.92
N ARG A 289 -23.99 4.09 -12.70
CA ARG A 289 -24.14 3.07 -13.75
C ARG A 289 -25.62 2.77 -13.95
N THR A 290 -26.05 2.76 -15.19
CA THR A 290 -27.39 2.37 -15.61
C THR A 290 -27.51 0.84 -15.72
N GLU A 291 -28.72 0.31 -15.63
CA GLU A 291 -28.99 -1.13 -15.80
C GLU A 291 -28.51 -1.66 -17.16
N GLY A 292 -28.53 -0.83 -18.21
CA GLY A 292 -28.00 -1.16 -19.54
C GLY A 292 -26.47 -1.13 -19.66
N GLY A 293 -25.74 -0.94 -18.55
CA GLY A 293 -24.28 -0.91 -18.50
C GLY A 293 -23.65 0.43 -18.88
N GLY A 294 -24.44 1.42 -19.31
CA GLY A 294 -23.99 2.79 -19.57
C GLY A 294 -23.78 3.60 -18.29
N TRP A 295 -23.19 4.78 -18.42
CA TRP A 295 -22.84 5.66 -17.30
C TRP A 295 -23.48 7.04 -17.45
N VAL A 296 -24.02 7.57 -16.35
CA VAL A 296 -24.64 8.91 -16.32
C VAL A 296 -24.03 9.72 -15.20
N THR A 297 -23.38 10.82 -15.56
CA THR A 297 -22.86 11.82 -14.64
C THR A 297 -23.86 12.95 -14.45
N ASP A 298 -24.11 13.32 -13.20
CA ASP A 298 -24.91 14.50 -12.88
C ASP A 298 -24.22 15.77 -13.42
N THR A 299 -24.94 16.58 -14.21
CA THR A 299 -24.36 17.77 -14.86
C THR A 299 -24.06 18.93 -13.91
N ARG A 300 -24.63 18.94 -12.71
CA ARG A 300 -24.44 20.00 -11.71
C ARG A 300 -23.55 19.47 -10.59
N PRO A 301 -22.35 20.01 -10.36
CA PRO A 301 -21.51 19.55 -9.24
C PRO A 301 -22.12 19.93 -7.89
N PHE A 302 -21.67 19.26 -6.83
CA PHE A 302 -21.78 19.76 -5.46
C PHE A 302 -20.66 20.79 -5.26
N ILE A 303 -21.02 21.95 -4.68
CA ILE A 303 -20.12 23.09 -4.51
C ILE A 303 -20.25 23.56 -3.07
N GLY A 304 -19.12 23.65 -2.37
CA GLY A 304 -19.10 24.16 -1.00
C GLY A 304 -17.71 24.21 -0.37
N HIS A 305 -16.74 23.44 -0.85
CA HIS A 305 -15.34 23.61 -0.47
C HIS A 305 -14.74 24.86 -1.11
N ALA A 306 -13.79 25.47 -0.41
CA ALA A 306 -13.07 26.66 -0.88
C ALA A 306 -11.70 26.31 -1.51
N SER A 307 -11.30 25.05 -1.44
CA SER A 307 -10.06 24.51 -1.97
C SER A 307 -10.27 23.08 -2.50
N SER A 308 -9.18 22.41 -2.84
CA SER A 308 -9.12 21.04 -3.35
C SER A 308 -9.89 20.04 -2.47
N VAL A 309 -10.59 19.10 -3.11
CA VAL A 309 -11.20 17.95 -2.42
C VAL A 309 -10.20 16.80 -2.43
N GLU A 310 -9.67 16.48 -1.26
CA GLU A 310 -8.60 15.49 -1.11
C GLU A 310 -9.15 14.07 -0.90
N GLU A 311 -10.27 13.94 -0.19
CA GLU A 311 -10.89 12.64 0.08
C GLU A 311 -12.42 12.68 -0.02
N LEU A 312 -13.00 11.59 -0.50
CA LEU A 312 -14.45 11.37 -0.55
C LEU A 312 -14.76 9.98 -0.01
N GLN A 313 -15.78 9.86 0.83
CA GLN A 313 -16.34 8.55 1.18
C GLN A 313 -17.86 8.57 1.21
N TRP A 314 -18.48 7.64 0.51
CA TRP A 314 -19.87 7.29 0.71
C TRP A 314 -20.09 6.80 2.14
N SER A 315 -21.23 7.17 2.70
CA SER A 315 -21.65 6.61 3.97
C SER A 315 -21.81 5.09 3.85
N PRO A 316 -21.26 4.32 4.81
CA PRO A 316 -21.38 2.86 4.81
C PRO A 316 -22.81 2.37 5.09
N ASN A 317 -23.68 3.20 5.68
CA ASN A 317 -25.05 2.84 6.06
C ASN A 317 -26.14 3.70 5.41
N GLU A 318 -25.82 4.88 4.88
CA GLU A 318 -26.79 5.78 4.25
C GLU A 318 -26.52 5.95 2.75
N ARG A 319 -27.31 5.27 1.91
CA ARG A 319 -27.19 5.17 0.43
C ARG A 319 -27.03 6.49 -0.33
N ASN A 320 -27.46 7.60 0.25
CA ASN A 320 -27.52 8.92 -0.39
C ASN A 320 -26.59 9.95 0.29
N VAL A 321 -25.87 9.55 1.33
CA VAL A 321 -25.02 10.43 2.11
C VAL A 321 -23.56 10.12 1.79
N PHE A 322 -22.75 11.16 1.70
CA PHE A 322 -21.31 11.04 1.61
C PHE A 322 -20.63 12.16 2.40
N ALA A 323 -19.37 11.96 2.74
CA ALA A 323 -18.52 12.96 3.36
C ALA A 323 -17.37 13.32 2.40
N SER A 324 -16.84 14.53 2.56
CA SER A 324 -15.65 15.01 1.86
C SER A 324 -14.68 15.71 2.82
N ALA A 325 -13.38 15.54 2.58
CA ALA A 325 -12.30 16.28 3.22
C ALA A 325 -11.58 17.17 2.20
N SER A 326 -10.98 18.26 2.66
CA SER A 326 -10.41 19.28 1.77
C SER A 326 -9.21 19.99 2.38
N SER A 327 -8.37 20.50 1.50
CA SER A 327 -7.31 21.48 1.80
C SER A 327 -7.80 22.76 2.48
N ASP A 328 -9.10 23.06 2.49
CA ASP A 328 -9.63 24.19 3.27
C ASP A 328 -9.70 23.93 4.80
N GLY A 329 -9.27 22.75 5.23
CA GLY A 329 -9.25 22.32 6.63
C GLY A 329 -10.62 21.82 7.14
N SER A 330 -11.60 21.67 6.25
CA SER A 330 -12.96 21.26 6.60
C SER A 330 -13.33 19.86 6.14
N VAL A 331 -14.20 19.23 6.93
CA VAL A 331 -14.98 18.07 6.52
C VAL A 331 -16.44 18.49 6.34
N LYS A 332 -17.04 18.04 5.24
CA LYS A 332 -18.43 18.32 4.92
C LYS A 332 -19.21 17.04 4.69
N VAL A 333 -20.46 17.01 5.14
CA VAL A 333 -21.39 15.88 4.90
C VAL A 333 -22.51 16.35 3.97
N TRP A 334 -22.83 15.52 2.99
CA TRP A 334 -23.70 15.86 1.87
C TRP A 334 -24.81 14.84 1.73
N ASP A 335 -25.95 15.28 1.19
CA ASP A 335 -27.03 14.41 0.77
C ASP A 335 -27.32 14.65 -0.71
N VAL A 336 -27.14 13.62 -1.54
CA VAL A 336 -27.34 13.73 -3.00
C VAL A 336 -28.78 13.99 -3.41
N ARG A 337 -29.75 13.76 -2.52
CA ARG A 337 -31.16 14.09 -2.73
C ARG A 337 -31.42 15.59 -2.60
N SER A 338 -30.51 16.32 -1.95
CA SER A 338 -30.66 17.75 -1.71
C SER A 338 -30.58 18.54 -3.00
N LYS A 339 -31.69 19.17 -3.39
CA LYS A 339 -31.76 20.03 -4.59
C LYS A 339 -30.83 21.24 -4.51
N SER A 340 -30.49 21.71 -3.31
CA SER A 340 -29.55 22.81 -3.14
C SER A 340 -28.12 22.40 -3.49
N ARG A 341 -27.77 21.11 -3.39
CA ARG A 341 -26.40 20.55 -3.48
C ARG A 341 -25.39 21.26 -2.58
N LYS A 342 -25.88 21.82 -1.48
CA LYS A 342 -25.08 22.39 -0.39
C LYS A 342 -24.81 21.32 0.66
N PRO A 343 -23.71 21.43 1.42
CA PRO A 343 -23.42 20.52 2.51
C PRO A 343 -24.53 20.64 3.57
N ALA A 344 -24.92 19.49 4.14
CA ALA A 344 -25.82 19.43 5.28
C ALA A 344 -25.07 19.74 6.59
N VAL A 345 -23.79 19.40 6.64
CA VAL A 345 -22.88 19.64 7.76
C VAL A 345 -21.57 20.19 7.20
N ASP A 346 -21.03 21.22 7.85
CA ASP A 346 -19.80 21.90 7.47
C ASP A 346 -18.99 22.21 8.73
N VAL A 347 -17.84 21.57 8.86
CA VAL A 347 -17.06 21.55 10.09
C VAL A 347 -15.59 21.75 9.78
N LYS A 348 -14.97 22.79 10.36
CA LYS A 348 -13.51 22.95 10.34
C LYS A 348 -12.90 22.01 11.37
N VAL A 349 -12.13 21.04 10.92
CA VAL A 349 -11.51 20.00 11.77
C VAL A 349 -10.00 20.22 11.93
N SER A 350 -9.37 20.92 10.97
CA SER A 350 -7.96 21.30 11.05
C SER A 350 -7.74 22.77 10.62
N ASN A 351 -6.59 23.31 11.04
CA ASN A 351 -6.08 24.60 10.57
C ASN A 351 -5.19 24.46 9.32
N THR A 352 -4.79 23.24 9.00
CA THR A 352 -4.03 22.82 7.81
C THR A 352 -4.93 21.99 6.89
N ASP A 353 -4.38 21.55 5.76
CA ASP A 353 -5.07 20.73 4.78
C ASP A 353 -5.47 19.38 5.40
N VAL A 354 -6.72 18.94 5.15
CA VAL A 354 -7.18 17.61 5.55
C VAL A 354 -7.04 16.70 4.34
N ASN A 355 -5.96 15.94 4.31
CA ASN A 355 -5.54 15.14 3.17
C ASN A 355 -6.36 13.85 3.03
N VAL A 356 -6.74 13.24 4.16
CA VAL A 356 -7.38 11.91 4.14
C VAL A 356 -8.47 11.78 5.20
N MET A 357 -9.42 10.89 4.93
CA MET A 357 -10.56 10.61 5.80
C MET A 357 -11.05 9.18 5.61
N THR A 358 -11.45 8.54 6.71
CA THR A 358 -12.04 7.20 6.68
C THR A 358 -13.23 7.08 7.62
N TRP A 359 -14.30 6.47 7.11
CA TRP A 359 -15.54 6.22 7.84
C TRP A 359 -15.52 4.82 8.42
N SER A 360 -15.73 4.71 9.74
CA SER A 360 -15.82 3.42 10.41
C SER A 360 -16.95 2.58 9.81
N LYS A 361 -16.62 1.34 9.45
CA LYS A 361 -17.57 0.38 8.83
C LYS A 361 -18.40 -0.37 9.87
N GLN A 362 -18.04 -0.28 11.15
CA GLN A 362 -18.77 -0.91 12.25
C GLN A 362 -19.55 0.14 13.04
N THR A 363 -18.91 1.28 13.32
CA THR A 363 -19.46 2.35 14.14
C THR A 363 -19.72 3.58 13.28
N PHE A 364 -20.82 3.55 12.53
CA PHE A 364 -21.16 4.50 11.44
C PHE A 364 -21.29 5.99 11.82
N HIS A 365 -21.16 6.36 13.08
CA HIS A 365 -21.12 7.76 13.49
C HIS A 365 -19.69 8.28 13.69
N LEU A 366 -18.67 7.43 13.51
CA LEU A 366 -17.27 7.79 13.63
C LEU A 366 -16.61 8.01 12.26
N LEU A 367 -15.87 9.12 12.17
CA LEU A 367 -14.93 9.43 11.10
C LEU A 367 -13.55 9.60 11.70
N ALA A 368 -12.51 9.15 10.99
CA ALA A 368 -11.14 9.55 11.27
C ALA A 368 -10.62 10.44 10.13
N THR A 369 -9.75 11.39 10.44
CA THR A 369 -9.14 12.31 9.47
C THR A 369 -7.66 12.47 9.75
N GLY A 370 -6.85 12.63 8.71
CA GLY A 370 -5.43 12.98 8.79
C GLY A 370 -5.15 14.29 8.06
N ALA A 371 -4.27 15.10 8.64
CA ALA A 371 -3.92 16.43 8.15
C ALA A 371 -2.46 16.55 7.70
N ASP A 372 -2.13 17.66 7.06
CA ASP A 372 -0.83 17.94 6.48
C ASP A 372 0.28 18.21 7.50
N ASP A 373 -0.08 18.61 8.73
CA ASP A 373 0.85 18.79 9.85
C ASP A 373 1.15 17.48 10.62
N GLY A 374 0.69 16.34 10.13
CA GLY A 374 0.85 15.04 10.78
C GLY A 374 -0.14 14.76 11.91
N GLN A 375 -1.04 15.71 12.22
CA GLN A 375 -2.10 15.44 13.18
C GLN A 375 -3.19 14.58 12.54
N TRP A 376 -3.70 13.63 13.33
CA TRP A 376 -4.89 12.88 12.96
C TRP A 376 -5.82 12.74 14.16
N GLY A 377 -7.11 12.52 13.89
CA GLY A 377 -8.10 12.44 14.94
C GLY A 377 -9.38 11.75 14.53
N VAL A 378 -10.18 11.42 15.53
CA VAL A 378 -11.46 10.72 15.42
C VAL A 378 -12.59 11.64 15.86
N TRP A 379 -13.69 11.63 15.11
CA TRP A 379 -14.80 12.54 15.24
C TRP A 379 -16.11 11.79 15.34
N ASP A 380 -16.99 12.23 16.23
CA ASP A 380 -18.36 11.74 16.32
C ASP A 380 -19.32 12.70 15.61
N LEU A 381 -19.89 12.25 14.50
CA LEU A 381 -20.85 12.98 13.68
C LEU A 381 -22.08 13.47 14.46
N ARG A 382 -22.46 12.78 15.55
CA ARG A 382 -23.60 13.15 16.39
C ARG A 382 -23.35 14.43 17.19
N HIS A 383 -22.09 14.80 17.38
CA HIS A 383 -21.67 16.04 18.04
C HIS A 383 -21.57 17.22 17.06
N TRP A 384 -21.68 16.99 15.75
CA TRP A 384 -21.64 18.05 14.73
C TRP A 384 -23.00 18.73 14.57
N LYS A 385 -23.43 19.41 15.63
CA LYS A 385 -24.70 20.15 15.66
C LYS A 385 -24.42 21.65 15.68
N PRO A 386 -25.19 22.48 14.93
CA PRO A 386 -25.08 23.92 15.03
C PRO A 386 -25.35 24.37 16.47
N ASN A 387 -24.47 25.20 17.03
CA ASN A 387 -24.68 25.73 18.36
C ASN A 387 -25.84 26.73 18.33
N ALA A 388 -26.98 26.37 18.93
CA ALA A 388 -28.16 27.22 18.98
C ALA A 388 -27.94 28.57 19.70
N ALA A 389 -26.87 28.69 20.49
CA ALA A 389 -26.50 29.91 21.21
C ALA A 389 -25.43 30.77 20.51
N ALA A 390 -24.82 30.30 19.42
CA ALA A 390 -23.82 31.05 18.68
C ALA A 390 -24.48 31.88 17.55
N PRO A 391 -24.05 33.15 17.34
CA PRO A 391 -24.61 34.01 16.30
C PRO A 391 -24.21 33.56 14.88
N SER A 392 -23.18 32.72 14.73
CA SER A 392 -22.85 32.03 13.49
C SER A 392 -23.40 30.60 13.54
N SER A 393 -23.95 30.12 12.43
CA SER A 393 -24.33 28.72 12.24
C SER A 393 -23.12 27.77 12.16
N GLN A 394 -21.97 28.15 12.72
CA GLN A 394 -20.74 27.37 12.71
C GLN A 394 -20.82 26.27 13.77
N ILE A 395 -20.42 25.08 13.36
CA ILE A 395 -20.29 23.91 14.23
C ILE A 395 -18.88 23.94 14.81
N THR A 396 -18.76 23.95 16.14
CA THR A 396 -17.47 23.76 16.81
C THR A 396 -17.25 22.27 16.98
N ALA A 397 -16.29 21.71 16.24
CA ALA A 397 -15.89 20.32 16.37
C ALA A 397 -14.98 20.16 17.59
N SER A 398 -15.21 19.12 18.37
CA SER A 398 -14.20 18.57 19.29
C SER A 398 -13.91 17.15 18.85
N PRO A 399 -12.65 16.77 18.64
CA PRO A 399 -12.31 15.38 18.39
C PRO A 399 -12.63 14.53 19.63
N VAL A 400 -12.99 13.28 19.41
CA VAL A 400 -13.12 12.24 20.46
C VAL A 400 -11.73 11.77 20.86
N ALA A 401 -10.83 11.64 19.90
CA ALA A 401 -9.41 11.37 20.10
C ALA A 401 -8.60 12.18 19.08
N ALA A 402 -7.43 12.66 19.48
CA ALA A 402 -6.53 13.41 18.62
C ALA A 402 -5.08 13.04 18.96
N PHE A 403 -4.27 12.86 17.94
CA PHE A 403 -2.91 12.35 18.07
C PHE A 403 -1.95 13.23 17.28
N ASP A 404 -0.86 13.63 17.95
CA ASP A 404 0.23 14.44 17.39
C ASP A 404 1.54 13.65 17.50
N PHE A 405 1.54 12.46 16.90
CA PHE A 405 2.71 11.55 16.86
C PHE A 405 3.55 11.76 15.61
N HIS A 406 2.91 11.71 14.43
CA HIS A 406 3.56 11.97 13.15
C HIS A 406 4.01 13.43 13.05
N LYS A 407 5.01 13.69 12.19
CA LYS A 407 5.65 15.01 12.04
C LYS A 407 5.67 15.52 10.60
N GLU A 408 5.14 14.74 9.69
CA GLU A 408 5.00 15.03 8.26
C GLU A 408 3.55 14.67 7.85
N PRO A 409 3.10 15.08 6.65
CA PRO A 409 1.71 14.88 6.22
C PRO A 409 1.20 13.44 6.37
N ILE A 410 -0.02 13.30 6.88
CA ILE A 410 -0.72 12.02 6.84
C ILE A 410 -1.17 11.74 5.41
N THR A 411 -0.67 10.65 4.83
CA THR A 411 -0.91 10.28 3.42
C THR A 411 -2.02 9.25 3.26
N SER A 412 -2.31 8.47 4.30
CA SER A 412 -3.37 7.46 4.28
C SER A 412 -3.87 7.15 5.68
N ILE A 413 -5.16 6.85 5.82
CA ILE A 413 -5.76 6.43 7.09
C ILE A 413 -6.92 5.47 6.83
N GLU A 414 -6.97 4.36 7.55
CA GLU A 414 -8.05 3.38 7.39
C GLU A 414 -8.43 2.70 8.71
N TRP A 415 -9.73 2.69 9.01
CA TRP A 415 -10.29 1.83 10.06
C TRP A 415 -10.12 0.37 9.69
N HIS A 416 -9.83 -0.47 10.68
CA HIS A 416 -9.85 -1.90 10.49
C HIS A 416 -11.25 -2.35 9.99
N PRO A 417 -11.35 -3.27 9.02
CA PRO A 417 -12.61 -3.59 8.35
C PRO A 417 -13.63 -4.26 9.28
N THR A 418 -13.17 -4.96 10.33
CA THR A 418 -14.03 -5.73 11.25
C THR A 418 -13.85 -5.38 12.72
N ASP A 419 -12.90 -4.51 13.05
CA ASP A 419 -12.59 -4.08 14.42
C ASP A 419 -12.81 -2.58 14.49
N ASP A 420 -13.60 -2.12 15.46
CA ASP A 420 -14.03 -0.74 15.54
C ASP A 420 -13.15 0.13 16.43
N SER A 421 -12.11 -0.44 17.06
CA SER A 421 -11.11 0.32 17.82
C SER A 421 -9.79 0.49 17.08
N VAL A 422 -9.51 -0.34 16.05
CA VAL A 422 -8.21 -0.35 15.37
C VAL A 422 -8.18 0.57 14.14
N VAL A 423 -7.12 1.38 14.03
CA VAL A 423 -6.86 2.29 12.90
C VAL A 423 -5.42 2.13 12.43
N ALA A 424 -5.21 2.07 11.11
CA ALA A 424 -3.90 2.18 10.50
C ALA A 424 -3.71 3.59 9.92
N VAL A 425 -2.51 4.16 10.08
CA VAL A 425 -2.16 5.50 9.60
C VAL A 425 -0.82 5.44 8.86
N GLY A 426 -0.78 5.95 7.64
CA GLY A 426 0.42 6.12 6.83
C GLY A 426 0.82 7.60 6.75
N SER A 427 2.11 7.88 6.85
CA SER A 427 2.64 9.25 6.88
C SER A 427 3.85 9.42 5.96
N ALA A 428 4.03 10.64 5.47
CA ALA A 428 5.20 11.03 4.68
C ALA A 428 6.51 11.03 5.49
N ASP A 429 6.44 10.82 6.82
CA ASP A 429 7.60 10.58 7.69
C ASP A 429 8.20 9.16 7.56
N ASN A 430 7.78 8.42 6.54
CA ASN A 430 8.20 7.05 6.23
C ASN A 430 7.71 6.00 7.22
N THR A 431 6.57 6.22 7.88
CA THR A 431 6.00 5.25 8.81
C THR A 431 4.54 4.89 8.49
N VAL A 432 4.22 3.62 8.73
CA VAL A 432 2.86 3.10 8.88
C VAL A 432 2.68 2.69 10.34
N THR A 433 1.69 3.27 11.01
CA THR A 433 1.42 3.04 12.43
C THR A 433 0.07 2.38 12.64
N LEU A 434 0.00 1.48 13.63
CA LEU A 434 -1.24 0.82 14.03
C LEU A 434 -1.64 1.31 15.41
N TRP A 435 -2.92 1.59 15.57
CA TRP A 435 -3.48 2.20 16.77
C TRP A 435 -4.68 1.41 17.25
N ASP A 436 -4.81 1.23 18.56
CA ASP A 436 -6.00 0.70 19.20
C ASP A 436 -6.58 1.72 20.18
N LEU A 437 -7.72 2.26 19.81
CA LEU A 437 -8.43 3.30 20.54
C LEU A 437 -9.13 2.79 21.81
N ALA A 438 -9.21 1.47 22.02
CA ALA A 438 -9.74 0.88 23.25
C ALA A 438 -8.69 0.80 24.36
N VAL A 439 -7.41 1.03 24.05
CA VAL A 439 -6.32 1.00 25.04
C VAL A 439 -6.38 2.25 25.91
N GLU A 440 -6.53 2.02 27.21
CA GLU A 440 -6.34 3.01 28.27
C GLU A 440 -5.08 2.61 29.03
N LEU A 441 -4.06 3.49 29.08
CA LEU A 441 -2.84 3.20 29.85
C LEU A 441 -3.04 3.52 31.33
N ASP A 442 -2.34 2.75 32.17
CA ASP A 442 -2.01 3.16 33.53
C ASP A 442 -0.83 4.15 33.48
N GLU A 443 -1.06 5.40 33.92
CA GLU A 443 -0.05 6.47 33.93
C GLU A 443 1.20 6.13 34.77
N GLU A 444 1.11 5.19 35.71
CA GLU A 444 2.26 4.76 36.52
C GLU A 444 3.22 3.84 35.76
N GLU A 445 2.72 2.98 34.87
CA GLU A 445 3.52 2.03 34.11
C GLU A 445 4.31 2.72 32.98
N SER A 446 3.66 3.63 32.24
CA SER A 446 4.30 4.39 31.16
C SER A 446 5.48 5.25 31.63
N ARG A 447 5.35 5.87 32.82
CA ARG A 447 6.43 6.65 33.44
C ARG A 447 7.61 5.79 33.84
N GLN A 448 7.38 4.56 34.30
CA GLN A 448 8.44 3.63 34.68
C GLN A 448 9.23 3.11 33.46
N ALA A 449 8.56 2.97 32.31
CA ALA A 449 9.17 2.52 31.06
C ALA A 449 9.90 3.64 30.26
N GLY A 450 9.76 4.90 30.63
CA GLY A 450 10.35 6.03 29.88
C GLY A 450 9.66 6.32 28.54
N LEU A 451 8.39 5.95 28.41
CA LEU A 451 7.58 6.05 27.19
C LEU A 451 6.43 7.08 27.32
N ALA A 452 6.55 8.03 28.25
CA ALA A 452 5.48 8.97 28.60
C ALA A 452 5.04 9.94 27.47
N ASP A 453 5.84 10.10 26.42
CA ASP A 453 5.55 10.89 25.22
C ASP A 453 4.93 10.06 24.08
N ILE A 454 4.95 8.73 24.18
CA ILE A 454 4.34 7.84 23.21
C ILE A 454 2.90 7.57 23.64
N PRO A 455 1.91 7.84 22.78
CA PRO A 455 0.52 7.57 23.15
C PRO A 455 0.28 6.09 23.48
N PRO A 456 -0.52 5.80 24.52
CA PRO A 456 -0.99 4.46 24.89
C PRO A 456 -1.46 3.60 23.72
N GLN A 457 -2.18 4.27 22.83
CA GLN A 457 -2.95 3.66 21.77
C GLN A 457 -2.06 3.21 20.62
N LEU A 458 -0.79 3.65 20.55
CA LEU A 458 0.12 3.23 19.50
C LEU A 458 0.59 1.79 19.72
N LEU A 459 0.10 0.86 18.90
CA LEU A 459 0.43 -0.56 18.97
C LEU A 459 1.69 -0.93 18.21
N PHE A 460 1.92 -0.31 17.06
CA PHE A 460 2.98 -0.76 16.14
C PHE A 460 3.46 0.37 15.24
N VAL A 461 4.75 0.31 14.86
CA VAL A 461 5.37 1.20 13.87
C VAL A 461 6.13 0.36 12.84
N HIS A 462 5.67 0.40 11.60
CA HIS A 462 6.35 -0.15 10.43
C HIS A 462 7.04 0.99 9.66
N TYR A 463 8.31 0.83 9.30
CA TYR A 463 9.00 1.80 8.46
C TYR A 463 8.87 1.40 6.98
N MET A 464 8.47 2.35 6.15
CA MET A 464 8.40 2.20 4.71
C MET A 464 8.68 3.55 4.06
N GLU A 465 9.64 3.60 3.14
CA GLU A 465 10.03 4.86 2.51
C GLU A 465 8.90 5.42 1.63
N SER A 466 8.60 6.71 1.83
CA SER A 466 7.63 7.50 1.07
C SER A 466 6.24 6.85 0.99
N VAL A 467 5.66 6.48 2.13
CA VAL A 467 4.31 5.89 2.21
C VAL A 467 3.29 6.77 1.48
N LYS A 468 2.56 6.19 0.53
CA LYS A 468 1.53 6.88 -0.26
C LYS A 468 0.12 6.47 0.10
N GLU A 469 -0.12 5.16 0.21
CA GLU A 469 -1.44 4.62 0.48
C GLU A 469 -1.31 3.30 1.24
N ILE A 470 -2.29 3.01 2.11
CA ILE A 470 -2.41 1.75 2.84
C ILE A 470 -3.84 1.23 2.71
N HIS A 471 -3.98 -0.10 2.68
CA HIS A 471 -5.27 -0.78 2.74
C HIS A 471 -5.22 -2.03 3.62
N TRP A 472 -6.23 -2.23 4.44
CA TRP A 472 -6.46 -3.50 5.14
C TRP A 472 -6.95 -4.58 4.18
N GLN A 473 -6.35 -5.76 4.21
CA GLN A 473 -6.86 -6.91 3.49
C GLN A 473 -8.02 -7.55 4.28
N ALA A 474 -9.25 -7.15 3.95
CA ALA A 474 -10.46 -7.60 4.66
C ALA A 474 -10.72 -9.12 4.63
N GLN A 475 -10.09 -9.88 3.73
CA GLN A 475 -10.19 -11.35 3.71
C GLN A 475 -9.11 -12.05 4.53
N MET A 476 -8.07 -11.33 4.96
CA MET A 476 -6.96 -11.82 5.77
C MET A 476 -6.79 -10.91 7.00
N PRO A 477 -7.46 -11.23 8.12
CA PRO A 477 -7.43 -10.40 9.32
C PRO A 477 -5.99 -10.10 9.78
N GLY A 478 -5.71 -8.83 10.11
CA GLY A 478 -4.39 -8.37 10.53
C GLY A 478 -3.40 -8.09 9.40
N THR A 479 -3.75 -8.38 8.14
CA THR A 479 -2.88 -8.11 6.99
C THR A 479 -3.13 -6.72 6.41
N ILE A 480 -2.03 -5.99 6.17
CA ILE A 480 -2.00 -4.68 5.52
C ILE A 480 -1.19 -4.79 4.25
N MET A 481 -1.66 -4.10 3.22
CA MET A 481 -0.86 -3.76 2.06
C MET A 481 -0.60 -2.26 2.08
N ALA A 482 0.59 -1.84 1.69
CA ALA A 482 1.00 -0.45 1.61
C ALA A 482 1.81 -0.22 0.34
N THR A 483 1.78 1.01 -0.20
CA THR A 483 2.62 1.41 -1.33
C THR A 483 3.48 2.61 -0.99
N GLY A 484 4.69 2.65 -1.56
CA GLY A 484 5.68 3.68 -1.30
C GLY A 484 6.81 3.63 -2.34
N ALA A 485 7.96 4.23 -2.03
CA ALA A 485 9.08 4.34 -2.96
C ALA A 485 9.64 2.97 -3.40
N ALA A 486 9.66 2.00 -2.47
CA ALA A 486 10.17 0.65 -2.71
C ALA A 486 9.15 -0.32 -3.34
N GLY A 487 7.99 0.15 -3.80
CA GLY A 487 6.91 -0.69 -4.33
C GLY A 487 5.84 -0.99 -3.30
N PHE A 488 5.44 -2.25 -3.18
CA PHE A 488 4.37 -2.72 -2.29
C PHE A 488 4.92 -3.50 -1.10
N GLY A 489 4.58 -3.06 0.11
CA GLY A 489 4.77 -3.84 1.33
C GLY A 489 3.49 -4.59 1.68
N VAL A 490 3.57 -5.91 1.85
CA VAL A 490 2.45 -6.75 2.32
C VAL A 490 2.88 -7.43 3.61
N PHE A 491 2.26 -7.03 4.72
CA PHE A 491 2.70 -7.48 6.03
C PHE A 491 1.54 -7.76 6.99
N LYS A 492 1.83 -8.60 7.98
CA LYS A 492 0.96 -8.90 9.10
C LYS A 492 1.80 -8.88 10.37
N THR A 493 1.44 -8.02 11.30
CA THR A 493 2.16 -7.89 12.58
C THR A 493 1.73 -9.00 13.54
N ILE A 494 2.40 -9.11 14.68
CA ILE A 494 1.95 -9.97 15.79
C ILE A 494 0.83 -9.34 16.63
N SER A 495 0.63 -8.02 16.50
CA SER A 495 -0.25 -7.22 17.37
C SER A 495 -1.71 -7.15 16.90
N VAL A 496 -1.99 -7.47 15.62
CA VAL A 496 -3.32 -7.36 14.99
C VAL A 496 -3.69 -8.60 14.19
#